data_AF-A0A929UER7-F1
#
_entry.id   AF-A0A929UER7-F1
#
_cell.length_a   1.000
_cell.length_b   1.000
_cell.length_c   1.000
_cell.angle_alpha   90.00
_cell.angle_beta   90.00
_cell.angle_gamma   90.00
#
_symmetry.space_group_name_H-M   'P 1'
#
loop_
_entity.id
_entity.type
_entity.pdbx_description
1 polymer ?
#
loop_
_entity_poly.entity_id
_entity_poly.type
_entity_poly.pdbx_seq_one_letter_code
_entity_poly.pdbx_strand_id
1 'polypeptide(L)' 'DEITVMDGSKCIFQLRGVRPFLSDKFDITKHKNYKFLEDYDKKNVFDIEEYIKRKGKVKLNRNTVITRL' A
#
# COMPACT_ATOMS: atom_id res chain seq x y z
N ASP A 1 20.02 10.79 -13.38
CA ASP A 1 19.16 11.51 -14.33
C ASP A 1 18.07 10.68 -14.99
N GLU A 2 18.25 9.40 -15.34
CA GLU A 2 17.16 8.61 -15.97
C GLU A 2 16.11 8.08 -14.96
N ILE A 3 16.51 7.72 -13.74
CA ILE A 3 15.57 7.24 -12.70
C ILE A 3 14.59 8.33 -12.24
N THR A 4 15.01 9.59 -12.28
CA THR A 4 14.20 10.77 -11.89
C THR A 4 13.10 11.13 -12.90
N VAL A 5 13.05 10.47 -14.06
CA VAL A 5 12.07 10.73 -15.15
C VAL A 5 11.18 9.51 -15.42
N MET A 6 11.28 8.44 -14.61
CA MET A 6 10.50 7.23 -14.83
C MET A 6 9.01 7.50 -14.57
N ASP A 7 8.15 7.07 -15.51
CA ASP A 7 6.70 7.14 -15.35
C ASP A 7 6.25 6.40 -14.08
N GLY A 8 5.32 7.00 -13.34
CA GLY A 8 4.76 6.45 -12.11
C GLY A 8 4.07 5.10 -12.31
N SER A 9 3.74 4.71 -13.55
CA SER A 9 3.20 3.39 -13.88
C SER A 9 4.26 2.29 -14.06
N LYS A 10 5.56 2.61 -14.00
CA LYS A 10 6.66 1.67 -14.27
C LYS A 10 7.56 1.43 -13.05
N CYS A 11 8.30 0.33 -13.09
CA CYS A 11 9.30 -0.03 -12.11
C CYS A 11 10.55 -0.63 -12.76
N ILE A 12 11.67 -0.61 -12.05
CA ILE A 12 12.85 -1.38 -12.41
C ILE A 12 12.72 -2.75 -11.73
N PHE A 13 12.67 -3.81 -12.52
CA PHE A 13 12.52 -5.17 -12.04
C PHE A 13 13.83 -5.94 -12.17
N GLN A 14 14.21 -6.64 -11.10
CA GLN A 14 15.45 -7.41 -11.04
C GLN A 14 15.17 -8.87 -10.71
N LEU A 15 15.49 -9.74 -11.67
CA LEU A 15 15.47 -11.19 -11.50
C LEU A 15 16.89 -11.72 -11.34
N ARG A 16 17.06 -12.80 -10.56
CA ARG A 16 18.38 -13.42 -10.39
C ARG A 16 18.91 -13.89 -11.74
N GLY A 17 20.16 -13.52 -12.05
CA GLY A 17 20.83 -13.92 -13.29
C GLY A 17 20.46 -13.08 -14.53
N VAL A 18 19.62 -12.05 -14.38
CA VAL A 18 19.23 -11.15 -15.49
C VAL A 18 19.56 -9.70 -15.14
N ARG A 19 19.97 -8.92 -16.13
CA ARG A 19 20.18 -7.48 -15.96
C ARG A 19 18.83 -6.81 -15.61
N PRO A 20 18.78 -5.88 -14.65
CA PRO A 20 17.57 -5.13 -14.36
C PRO A 20 16.97 -4.49 -15.61
N PHE A 21 15.65 -4.48 -15.70
CA PHE A 21 14.91 -3.95 -16.84
C PHE A 21 13.66 -3.19 -16.39
N LEU A 22 13.11 -2.35 -17.28
CA LEU A 22 11.86 -1.65 -17.03
C LEU A 22 10.68 -2.60 -17.21
N SER A 23 9.79 -2.61 -16.22
CA SER A 23 8.53 -3.35 -16.25
C SER A 23 7.39 -2.41 -15.90
N ASP A 24 6.20 -2.71 -16.42
CA ASP A 24 4.98 -2.07 -15.98
C ASP A 24 4.60 -2.56 -14.58
N LYS A 25 4.02 -1.67 -13.77
CA LYS A 25 3.46 -2.02 -12.46
C LYS A 25 2.24 -2.91 -12.67
N PHE A 26 2.05 -3.82 -11.71
CA PHE A 26 0.86 -4.66 -11.71
C PHE A 26 -0.39 -3.81 -11.46
N ASP A 27 -1.41 -4.00 -12.29
CA ASP A 27 -2.72 -3.38 -12.13
C ASP A 27 -3.47 -4.05 -10.96
N ILE A 28 -3.51 -3.35 -9.83
CA ILE A 28 -4.10 -3.86 -8.58
C ILE A 28 -5.59 -4.19 -8.73
N THR A 29 -6.30 -3.57 -9.69
CA THR A 29 -7.74 -3.81 -9.92
C THR A 29 -8.01 -5.25 -10.36
N LYS A 30 -7.01 -5.91 -10.95
CA LYS A 30 -7.10 -7.30 -11.42
C LYS A 30 -6.87 -8.33 -10.31
N HIS A 31 -6.45 -7.90 -9.12
CA HIS A 31 -6.22 -8.82 -8.02
C HIS A 31 -7.55 -9.32 -7.43
N LYS A 32 -7.66 -10.62 -7.15
CA LYS A 32 -8.89 -11.25 -6.60
C LYS A 32 -9.42 -10.62 -5.31
N ASN A 33 -8.54 -10.00 -4.53
CA ASN A 33 -8.86 -9.34 -3.26
C ASN A 33 -9.00 -7.81 -3.38
N TYR A 34 -8.95 -7.24 -4.58
CA TYR A 34 -9.06 -5.79 -4.79
C TYR A 34 -10.35 -5.21 -4.18
N LYS A 35 -11.43 -6.00 -4.19
CA LYS A 35 -12.73 -5.66 -3.58
C LYS A 35 -12.71 -5.32 -2.09
N PHE A 36 -11.61 -5.59 -1.38
CA PHE A 36 -11.43 -5.29 0.04
C PHE A 36 -10.62 -4.01 0.29
N LEU A 37 -10.19 -3.30 -0.76
CA LEU A 37 -9.47 -2.04 -0.63
C LEU A 37 -10.44 -0.85 -0.61
N GLU A 38 -10.01 0.25 0.01
CA GLU A 38 -10.70 1.54 -0.03
C GLU A 38 -10.90 2.03 -1.47
N ASP A 39 -9.91 1.83 -2.34
CA ASP A 39 -9.96 2.23 -3.75
C ASP A 39 -11.15 1.59 -4.50
N TYR A 40 -11.61 0.43 -4.06
CA TYR A 40 -12.77 -0.24 -4.62
C TYR A 40 -14.09 0.27 -4.02
N ASP A 41 -14.15 0.42 -2.69
CA ASP A 41 -15.29 0.98 -1.96
C ASP A 41 -14.80 1.69 -0.69
N LYS A 42 -15.17 2.97 -0.50
CA LYS A 42 -14.84 3.77 0.69
C LYS A 42 -15.31 3.15 2.00
N LYS A 43 -16.25 2.21 1.98
CA LYS A 43 -16.66 1.45 3.18
C LYS A 43 -15.58 0.50 3.69
N ASN A 44 -14.61 0.15 2.85
CA ASN A 44 -13.48 -0.70 3.22
C ASN A 44 -12.35 0.07 3.93
N VAL A 45 -12.50 1.39 4.13
CA VAL A 45 -11.54 2.20 4.89
C VAL A 45 -11.33 1.57 6.26
N PHE A 46 -10.07 1.34 6.60
CA PHE A 46 -9.72 0.80 7.90
C PHE A 46 -9.75 1.89 8.96
N ASP A 47 -10.77 1.87 9.83
CA ASP A 47 -10.84 2.74 11.00
C ASP A 47 -9.99 2.18 12.15
N ILE A 48 -8.81 2.76 12.33
CA ILE A 48 -7.87 2.41 13.38
C ILE A 48 -8.42 2.75 14.79
N GLU A 49 -9.18 3.82 14.95
CA GLU A 49 -9.72 4.23 16.25
C GLU A 49 -10.79 3.25 16.72
N GLU A 50 -11.71 2.88 15.84
CA GLU A 50 -12.74 1.86 16.12
C GLU A 50 -12.09 0.50 16.42
N TYR A 51 -11.09 0.10 15.63
CA TYR A 51 -10.36 -1.15 15.84
C TYR A 51 -9.72 -1.21 17.24
N ILE A 52 -9.04 -0.13 17.66
CA ILE A 52 -8.39 -0.04 18.97
C ILE A 52 -9.42 -0.09 20.11
N LYS A 53 -10.52 0.67 19.98
CA LYS A 53 -11.63 0.67 20.97
C LYS A 53 -12.21 -0.73 21.15
N ARG A 54 -12.42 -1.48 20.06
CA ARG A 54 -13.00 -2.82 20.09
C ARG A 54 -12.03 -3.90 20.61
N LYS A 55 -10.75 -3.84 20.26
CA LYS A 55 -9.75 -4.87 20.63
C LYS A 55 -9.15 -4.68 22.03
N GLY A 56 -9.34 -3.52 22.66
CA GLY A 56 -9.09 -3.28 24.09
C GLY A 56 -7.63 -3.37 24.56
N LYS A 57 -6.66 -3.73 23.71
CA LYS A 57 -5.24 -3.85 24.07
C LYS A 57 -4.34 -3.57 22.87
N VAL A 58 -4.22 -2.30 22.49
CA VAL A 58 -3.07 -1.87 21.70
C VAL A 58 -2.12 -1.19 22.67
N LYS A 59 -0.86 -1.65 22.73
CA LYS A 59 0.19 -1.01 23.54
C LYS A 59 0.62 0.28 22.85
N LEU A 60 -0.27 1.26 22.81
CA LEU A 60 0.07 2.61 22.36
C LEU A 60 0.87 3.27 23.49
N ASN A 61 2.09 3.69 23.18
CA ASN A 61 2.86 4.53 24.10
C ASN A 61 2.39 5.99 23.94
N ARG A 62 2.72 6.87 24.90
CA ARG A 62 2.36 8.31 24.84
C ARG A 62 2.90 9.02 23.58
N ASN A 63 3.83 8.41 22.86
CA ASN A 63 4.45 8.96 21.65
C ASN A 63 3.81 8.41 20.37
N THR A 64 2.78 7.56 20.45
CA THR A 64 2.11 7.03 19.26
C THR A 64 1.15 8.07 18.72
N VAL A 65 1.57 8.79 17.67
CA VAL A 65 0.71 9.73 16.94
C VAL A 65 -0.11 8.94 15.93
N ILE A 66 -1.43 8.94 16.10
CA ILE A 66 -2.35 8.40 15.09
C ILE A 66 -2.58 9.51 14.06
N THR A 67 -1.84 9.46 12.95
CA THR A 67 -2.04 10.39 11.83
C THR A 67 -3.23 9.92 11.01
N ARG A 68 -4.23 10.78 10.84
CA ARG A 68 -5.30 10.59 9.86
C ARG A 68 -4.73 10.93 8.48
N LEU A 69 -4.76 9.98 7.55
CA LEU A 69 -4.45 10.20 6.13
C LEU A 69 -5.70 10.71 5.41
#